data_AF-A0A842R7H9-F1
#
_entry.id   AF-A0A842R7H9-F1
#
_cell.length_a   1.000
_cell.length_b   1.000
_cell.length_c   1.000
_cell.angle_alpha   90.00
_cell.angle_beta   90.00
_cell.angle_gamma   90.00
#
_symmetry.space_group_name_H-M   'P 1'
#
loop_
_entity.id
_entity.type
_entity.pdbx_description
1 polymer ?
#
loop_
_entity_poly.entity_id
_entity_poly.type
_entity_poly.pdbx_seq_one_letter_code
_entity_poly.pdbx_strand_id
1 'polypeptide(L)'
;MVASRVGAGKKQDVEEKWEEIGFHKPLGQFWWNYLLTIIMALASLIFTSVLIPNFILPFPETFGYYSVATAFFTLLFTILNNGTSDVVTRYISEHAVDNPRKTLEYIRFFIWFQMITGLVQVTGIALFSLYLMPDNLSYMKWVFIIYSTIQFPGMLTVYQGCLNGFQRFDKSNMLQIFQTALIQPLVLIGCVLVFKNLGAMYPGYGEMMGSLIGYVIGNYLDDFITFSISAKMFAPVLKKIGYSLRDTLIPRVSMDVVKNALFFGTKMMVTGMLYQLVHFFVNIMIINWVPQYGTILGIYGIAKSICDITLMQLP
;
A
#
# COMPACT_ATOMS: atom_id res chain seq x y z
N MET A 1 12.29 39.73 40.18
CA MET A 1 13.34 39.36 39.20
C MET A 1 13.85 37.99 39.63
N VAL A 2 13.68 36.89 38.90
CA VAL A 2 14.08 36.67 37.51
C VAL A 2 13.11 35.66 36.88
N ALA A 3 12.30 36.14 35.94
CA ALA A 3 11.70 35.33 34.91
C ALA A 3 12.71 35.26 33.76
N SER A 4 13.41 34.15 33.57
CA SER A 4 14.13 33.84 32.31
C SER A 4 14.76 32.45 32.30
N ARG A 5 13.96 31.38 32.31
CA ARG A 5 14.40 30.06 31.80
C ARG A 5 13.31 29.35 31.00
N VAL A 6 12.54 30.11 30.23
CA VAL A 6 11.68 29.57 29.17
C VAL A 6 12.34 29.91 27.84
N GLY A 7 13.32 29.11 27.44
CA GLY A 7 13.99 29.29 26.16
C GLY A 7 15.02 28.19 25.92
N ALA A 8 14.86 27.46 24.81
CA ALA A 8 15.82 26.53 24.21
C ALA A 8 15.88 25.05 24.66
N GLY A 9 14.97 24.53 25.49
CA GLY A 9 14.96 23.09 25.87
C GLY A 9 14.13 22.12 25.00
N LYS A 10 13.32 22.60 24.05
CA LYS A 10 12.16 21.82 23.56
C LYS A 10 12.39 20.84 22.41
N LYS A 11 13.53 20.85 21.70
CA LYS A 11 13.74 19.93 20.54
C LYS A 11 14.61 18.71 20.86
N GLN A 12 15.60 18.86 21.73
CA GLN A 12 16.54 17.77 22.05
C GLN A 12 15.87 16.68 22.90
N ASP A 13 14.97 17.08 23.81
CA ASP A 13 14.21 16.22 24.72
C ASP A 13 13.17 15.32 24.02
N VAL A 14 12.70 15.69 22.83
CA VAL A 14 11.70 14.89 22.08
C VAL A 14 12.34 13.71 21.37
N GLU A 15 13.50 13.91 20.73
CA GLU A 15 14.22 12.85 20.03
C GLU A 15 14.72 11.78 21.04
N GLU A 16 15.16 12.23 22.21
CA GLU A 16 15.64 11.40 23.33
C GLU A 16 14.50 10.54 23.93
N LYS A 17 13.30 11.11 24.10
CA LYS A 17 12.09 10.37 24.51
C LYS A 17 11.65 9.30 23.53
N TRP A 18 11.92 9.45 22.23
CA TRP A 18 11.69 8.39 21.25
C TRP A 18 12.73 7.25 21.33
N GLU A 19 13.82 7.40 22.09
CA GLU A 19 14.79 6.33 22.32
C GLU A 19 14.42 5.51 23.58
N GLU A 20 13.72 6.11 24.54
CA GLU A 20 13.24 5.42 25.74
C GLU A 20 12.16 4.37 25.45
N ILE A 21 12.27 3.19 26.04
CA ILE A 21 11.24 2.15 25.96
C ILE A 21 10.09 2.55 26.88
N GLY A 22 8.87 2.64 26.35
CA GLY A 22 7.70 2.97 27.16
C GLY A 22 6.40 3.12 26.38
N PHE A 23 5.29 3.14 27.12
CA PHE A 23 3.93 3.24 26.57
C PHE A 23 3.63 4.60 25.92
N HIS A 24 4.46 5.61 26.17
CA HIS A 24 4.36 6.92 25.54
C HIS A 24 4.51 6.87 24.02
N LYS A 25 5.23 5.87 23.47
CA LYS A 25 5.41 5.68 22.01
C LYS A 25 4.09 5.30 21.32
N PRO A 26 3.40 4.19 21.67
CA PRO A 26 2.07 3.89 21.14
C PRO A 26 1.02 4.97 21.43
N LEU A 27 1.02 5.56 22.64
CA LEU A 27 0.04 6.56 23.02
C LEU A 27 0.24 7.88 22.24
N GLY A 28 1.48 8.32 22.06
CA GLY A 28 1.80 9.48 21.24
C GLY A 28 1.45 9.25 19.77
N GLN A 29 1.74 8.05 19.25
CA GLN A 29 1.32 7.64 17.92
C GLN A 29 -0.20 7.70 17.75
N PHE A 30 -0.96 7.17 18.73
CA PHE A 30 -2.41 7.15 18.70
C PHE A 30 -2.98 8.57 18.52
N TRP A 31 -2.62 9.50 19.42
CA TRP A 31 -3.18 10.85 19.39
C TRP A 31 -2.73 11.67 18.18
N TRP A 32 -1.48 11.51 17.76
CA TRP A 32 -0.95 12.17 16.57
C TRP A 32 -1.68 11.70 15.31
N ASN A 33 -1.83 10.39 15.16
CA ASN A 33 -2.56 9.82 14.02
C ASN A 33 -4.03 10.21 14.06
N TYR A 34 -4.68 10.14 15.22
CA TYR A 34 -6.08 10.48 15.38
C TYR A 34 -6.42 11.88 14.83
N LEU A 35 -5.70 12.90 15.32
CA LEU A 35 -5.96 14.29 14.92
C LEU A 35 -5.71 14.52 13.43
N LEU A 36 -4.65 13.92 12.89
CA LEU A 36 -4.27 14.09 11.50
C LEU A 36 -5.20 13.31 10.56
N THR A 37 -5.62 12.11 10.96
CA THR A 37 -6.59 11.32 10.20
C THR A 37 -7.91 12.07 10.06
N ILE A 38 -8.40 12.79 11.09
CA ILE A 38 -9.62 13.60 10.97
C ILE A 38 -9.46 14.72 9.93
N ILE A 39 -8.35 15.46 9.97
CA ILE A 39 -8.08 16.53 8.99
C ILE A 39 -7.98 15.94 7.58
N MET A 40 -7.27 14.81 7.46
CA MET A 40 -7.06 14.12 6.19
C MET A 40 -8.33 13.48 5.65
N ALA A 41 -9.23 13.02 6.52
CA ALA A 41 -10.51 12.44 6.14
C ALA A 41 -11.36 13.46 5.39
N LEU A 42 -11.41 14.71 5.86
CA LEU A 42 -12.14 15.79 5.18
C LEU A 42 -11.53 16.11 3.80
N ALA A 43 -10.20 16.22 3.73
CA ALA A 43 -9.52 16.44 2.45
C ALA A 43 -9.76 15.29 1.48
N SER A 44 -9.66 14.05 1.96
CA SER A 44 -9.91 12.83 1.19
C SER A 44 -11.38 12.74 0.74
N LEU A 45 -12.34 13.16 1.56
CA LEU A 45 -13.76 13.21 1.19
C LEU A 45 -14.00 14.15 0.01
N ILE A 46 -13.49 15.38 0.10
CA ILE A 46 -13.61 16.37 -0.98
C ILE A 46 -12.93 15.80 -2.24
N PHE A 47 -11.77 15.19 -2.08
CA PHE A 47 -11.03 14.62 -3.20
C PHE A 47 -11.80 13.49 -3.88
N THR A 48 -12.15 12.44 -3.15
CA THR A 48 -12.77 11.21 -3.66
C THR A 48 -14.22 11.38 -4.09
N SER A 49 -14.97 12.27 -3.43
CA SER A 49 -16.42 12.42 -3.66
C SER A 49 -16.75 13.58 -4.59
N VAL A 50 -15.92 14.63 -4.62
CA VAL A 50 -16.18 15.82 -5.42
C VAL A 50 -15.17 15.95 -6.55
N LEU A 51 -13.87 15.96 -6.26
CA LEU A 51 -12.86 16.26 -7.28
C LEU A 51 -12.72 15.16 -8.32
N ILE A 52 -12.58 13.90 -7.87
CA ILE A 52 -12.36 12.80 -8.81
C ILE A 52 -13.58 12.58 -9.71
N PRO A 53 -14.80 12.38 -9.19
CA PRO A 53 -15.95 12.02 -10.03
C PRO A 53 -16.40 13.17 -10.94
N ASN A 54 -16.22 14.43 -10.54
CA ASN A 54 -16.73 15.56 -11.32
C ASN A 54 -15.70 16.16 -12.29
N PHE A 55 -14.40 16.12 -11.97
CA PHE A 55 -13.39 16.86 -12.74
C PHE A 55 -12.29 15.98 -13.34
N ILE A 56 -11.90 14.91 -12.66
CA ILE A 56 -10.74 14.11 -13.07
C ILE A 56 -11.20 12.90 -13.90
N LEU A 57 -12.13 12.11 -13.36
CA LEU A 57 -12.56 10.82 -13.87
C LEU A 57 -14.10 10.71 -13.84
N PRO A 58 -14.80 11.30 -14.82
CA PRO A 58 -16.26 11.34 -14.86
C PRO A 58 -16.92 10.04 -15.35
N PHE A 59 -16.20 8.92 -15.28
CA PHE A 59 -16.64 7.61 -15.75
C PHE A 59 -16.75 6.64 -14.56
N PRO A 60 -17.93 6.47 -13.95
CA PRO A 60 -18.13 5.52 -12.86
C PRO A 60 -17.70 4.09 -13.22
N GLU A 61 -17.85 3.70 -14.49
CA GLU A 61 -17.45 2.39 -15.03
C GLU A 61 -15.97 2.08 -14.79
N THR A 62 -15.10 3.10 -14.87
CA THR A 62 -13.66 2.96 -14.60
C THR A 62 -13.40 2.46 -13.18
N PHE A 63 -14.12 3.00 -12.19
CA PHE A 63 -14.02 2.54 -10.81
C PHE A 63 -14.56 1.12 -10.64
N GLY A 64 -15.65 0.79 -11.34
CA GLY A 64 -16.19 -0.57 -11.35
C GLY A 64 -15.19 -1.59 -11.90
N TYR A 65 -14.58 -1.31 -13.05
CA TYR A 65 -13.56 -2.18 -13.65
C TYR A 65 -12.31 -2.31 -12.79
N TYR A 66 -11.85 -1.20 -12.18
CA TYR A 66 -10.75 -1.24 -11.23
C TYR A 66 -11.09 -2.08 -9.99
N SER A 67 -12.32 -1.95 -9.46
CA SER A 67 -12.80 -2.72 -8.31
C SER A 67 -12.85 -4.21 -8.63
N VAL A 68 -13.33 -4.59 -9.82
CA VAL A 68 -13.32 -5.98 -10.28
C VAL A 68 -11.89 -6.52 -10.37
N ALA A 69 -10.97 -5.81 -11.04
CA ALA A 69 -9.58 -6.24 -11.13
C ALA A 69 -8.95 -6.41 -9.74
N THR A 70 -9.17 -5.46 -8.84
CA THR A 70 -8.70 -5.51 -7.46
C THR A 70 -9.27 -6.73 -6.73
N ALA A 71 -10.58 -6.97 -6.81
CA ALA A 71 -11.22 -8.10 -6.14
C ALA A 71 -10.73 -9.46 -6.63
N PHE A 72 -10.52 -9.61 -7.94
CA PHE A 72 -9.99 -10.84 -8.54
C PHE A 72 -8.60 -11.18 -7.99
N PHE A 73 -7.73 -10.19 -7.91
CA PHE A 73 -6.33 -10.44 -7.57
C PHE A 73 -6.01 -10.29 -6.09
N THR A 74 -6.80 -9.57 -5.29
CA THR A 74 -6.53 -9.40 -3.86
C THR A 74 -6.45 -10.74 -3.13
N LEU A 75 -7.32 -11.70 -3.46
CA LEU A 75 -7.25 -13.04 -2.89
C LEU A 75 -5.95 -13.76 -3.28
N LEU A 76 -5.61 -13.73 -4.58
CA LEU A 76 -4.39 -14.34 -5.11
C LEU A 76 -3.13 -13.73 -4.45
N PHE A 77 -3.08 -12.41 -4.36
CA PHE A 77 -1.99 -11.66 -3.74
C PHE A 77 -1.90 -11.95 -2.25
N THR A 78 -3.03 -12.03 -1.54
CA THR A 78 -3.05 -12.41 -0.12
C THR A 78 -2.39 -13.78 0.10
N ILE A 79 -2.73 -14.76 -0.75
CA ILE A 79 -2.18 -16.11 -0.67
C ILE A 79 -0.68 -16.11 -0.98
N LEU A 80 -0.29 -15.51 -2.10
CA LEU A 80 1.09 -15.58 -2.59
C LEU A 80 2.06 -14.67 -1.80
N ASN A 81 1.57 -13.59 -1.19
CA ASN A 81 2.38 -12.73 -0.31
C ASN A 81 2.56 -13.33 1.09
N ASN A 82 1.79 -14.38 1.43
CA ASN A 82 1.93 -15.21 2.62
C ASN A 82 2.09 -14.41 3.93
N GLY A 83 1.31 -13.32 4.11
CA GLY A 83 1.34 -12.51 5.34
C GLY A 83 2.71 -11.90 5.70
N THR A 84 3.64 -11.79 4.75
CA THR A 84 5.04 -11.44 5.05
C THR A 84 5.24 -10.00 5.53
N SER A 85 4.28 -9.10 5.31
CA SER A 85 4.31 -7.74 5.88
C SER A 85 4.22 -7.77 7.43
N ASP A 86 3.43 -8.69 7.99
CA ASP A 86 3.31 -8.87 9.44
C ASP A 86 4.58 -9.51 10.03
N VAL A 87 5.20 -10.41 9.27
CA VAL A 87 6.47 -11.05 9.61
C VAL A 87 7.57 -10.01 9.79
N VAL A 88 7.69 -9.07 8.84
CA VAL A 88 8.69 -7.98 8.89
C VAL A 88 8.52 -7.16 10.14
N THR A 89 7.31 -6.67 10.41
CA THR A 89 7.06 -5.80 11.57
C THR A 89 7.36 -6.53 12.87
N ARG A 90 6.87 -7.78 13.02
CA ARG A 90 7.08 -8.59 14.22
C ARG A 90 8.56 -8.92 14.45
N TYR A 91 9.22 -9.60 13.52
CA TYR A 91 10.57 -10.12 13.77
C TYR A 91 11.65 -9.03 13.78
N ILE A 92 11.41 -7.91 13.09
CA ILE A 92 12.27 -6.73 13.26
C ILE A 92 12.11 -6.19 14.68
N SER A 93 10.88 -6.02 15.17
CA SER A 93 10.67 -5.51 16.54
C SER A 93 11.26 -6.43 17.62
N GLU A 94 11.26 -7.74 17.39
CA GLU A 94 11.82 -8.75 18.30
C GLU A 94 13.37 -8.73 18.32
N HIS A 95 14.01 -8.55 17.17
CA HIS A 95 15.47 -8.71 17.05
C HIS A 95 16.25 -7.40 16.85
N ALA A 96 15.58 -6.26 16.75
CA ALA A 96 16.21 -4.97 16.49
C ALA A 96 17.27 -4.59 17.53
N VAL A 97 17.05 -4.96 18.81
CA VAL A 97 17.95 -4.66 19.93
C VAL A 97 18.96 -5.79 20.13
N ASP A 98 18.49 -7.02 20.22
CA ASP A 98 19.33 -8.16 20.65
C ASP A 98 20.20 -8.74 19.53
N ASN A 99 19.71 -8.73 18.28
CA ASN A 99 20.42 -9.34 17.15
C ASN A 99 20.19 -8.57 15.83
N PRO A 100 20.91 -7.46 15.63
CA PRO A 100 20.78 -6.64 14.42
C PRO A 100 21.07 -7.39 13.12
N ARG A 101 21.94 -8.40 13.16
CA ARG A 101 22.24 -9.24 11.99
C ARG A 101 21.02 -10.06 11.58
N LYS A 102 20.31 -10.64 12.53
CA LYS A 102 19.11 -11.43 12.26
C LYS A 102 17.96 -10.55 11.75
N THR A 103 17.83 -9.33 12.29
CA THR A 103 16.92 -8.30 11.77
C THR A 103 17.16 -8.02 10.30
N LEU A 104 18.43 -7.85 9.91
CA LEU A 104 18.79 -7.65 8.51
C LEU A 104 18.44 -8.84 7.61
N GLU A 105 18.58 -10.08 8.10
CA GLU A 105 18.17 -11.27 7.36
C GLU A 105 16.65 -11.32 7.12
N TYR A 106 15.82 -10.88 8.07
CA TYR A 106 14.36 -10.78 7.86
C TYR A 106 13.99 -9.70 6.83
N ILE A 107 14.70 -8.55 6.82
CA ILE A 107 14.50 -7.50 5.81
C ILE A 107 14.86 -8.04 4.42
N ARG A 108 16.02 -8.69 4.28
CA ARG A 108 16.47 -9.32 3.04
C ARG A 108 15.48 -10.38 2.57
N PHE A 109 15.01 -11.22 3.49
CA PHE A 109 14.00 -12.24 3.19
C PHE A 109 12.77 -11.60 2.56
N PHE A 110 12.20 -10.56 3.20
CA PHE A 110 11.02 -9.90 2.66
C PHE A 110 11.25 -9.32 1.27
N ILE A 111 12.34 -8.58 1.07
CA ILE A 111 12.66 -7.95 -0.22
C ILE A 111 12.70 -9.00 -1.32
N TRP A 112 13.49 -10.05 -1.12
CA TRP A 112 13.68 -11.08 -2.14
C TRP A 112 12.47 -11.98 -2.32
N PHE A 113 11.78 -12.32 -1.23
CA PHE A 113 10.53 -13.06 -1.29
C PHE A 113 9.50 -12.30 -2.12
N GLN A 114 9.25 -11.02 -1.80
CA GLN A 114 8.29 -10.17 -2.51
C GLN A 114 8.67 -9.92 -3.97
N MET A 115 9.96 -9.78 -4.28
CA MET A 115 10.40 -9.66 -5.67
C MET A 115 10.16 -10.94 -6.47
N ILE A 116 10.44 -12.11 -5.89
CA ILE A 116 10.25 -13.40 -6.57
C ILE A 116 8.77 -13.73 -6.71
N THR A 117 7.99 -13.62 -5.63
CA THR A 117 6.55 -13.88 -5.67
C THR A 117 5.86 -12.88 -6.58
N GLY A 118 6.24 -11.60 -6.53
CA GLY A 118 5.75 -10.57 -7.43
C GLY A 118 6.01 -10.89 -8.91
N LEU A 119 7.21 -11.36 -9.25
CA LEU A 119 7.52 -11.78 -10.62
C LEU A 119 6.66 -12.97 -11.08
N VAL A 120 6.48 -13.97 -10.20
CA VAL A 120 5.61 -15.12 -10.45
C VAL A 120 4.16 -14.69 -10.64
N GLN A 121 3.68 -13.75 -9.81
CA GLN A 121 2.32 -13.20 -9.89
C GLN A 121 2.09 -12.47 -11.20
N VAL A 122 2.96 -11.52 -11.57
CA VAL A 122 2.86 -10.77 -12.84
C VAL A 122 2.85 -11.73 -14.02
N THR A 123 3.77 -12.70 -14.03
CA THR A 123 3.89 -13.67 -15.11
C THR A 123 2.66 -14.58 -15.20
N GLY A 124 2.20 -15.11 -14.07
CA GLY A 124 1.03 -15.98 -14.00
C GLY A 124 -0.25 -15.26 -14.45
N ILE A 125 -0.44 -14.01 -14.01
CA ILE A 125 -1.59 -13.19 -14.41
C ILE A 125 -1.52 -12.81 -15.89
N ALA A 126 -0.33 -12.47 -16.40
CA ALA A 126 -0.16 -12.18 -17.82
C ALA A 126 -0.52 -13.38 -18.69
N LEU A 127 -0.03 -14.58 -18.35
CA LEU A 127 -0.37 -15.82 -19.06
C LEU A 127 -1.86 -16.13 -18.97
N PHE A 128 -2.46 -16.03 -17.78
CA PHE A 128 -3.89 -16.21 -17.59
C PHE A 128 -4.70 -15.23 -18.46
N SER A 129 -4.34 -13.94 -18.43
CA SER A 129 -5.06 -12.88 -19.15
C SER A 129 -4.98 -13.06 -20.68
N LEU A 130 -3.82 -13.49 -21.19
CA LEU A 130 -3.60 -13.65 -22.63
C LEU A 130 -4.24 -14.94 -23.18
N TYR A 131 -4.16 -16.05 -22.45
CA TYR A 131 -4.50 -17.37 -22.99
C TYR A 131 -5.72 -18.05 -22.38
N LEU A 132 -6.05 -17.77 -21.11
CA LEU A 132 -7.06 -18.51 -20.34
C LEU A 132 -8.27 -17.66 -19.95
N MET A 133 -8.25 -16.36 -20.23
CA MET A 133 -9.34 -15.45 -19.89
C MET A 133 -10.63 -15.83 -20.64
N PRO A 134 -11.75 -16.06 -19.93
CA PRO A 134 -13.05 -16.28 -20.54
C PRO A 134 -13.53 -15.12 -21.43
N ASP A 135 -14.33 -15.43 -22.44
CA ASP A 135 -14.82 -14.44 -23.42
C ASP A 135 -15.65 -13.31 -22.78
N ASN A 136 -16.42 -13.63 -21.75
CA ASN A 136 -17.22 -12.65 -21.00
C ASN A 136 -16.36 -11.66 -20.19
N LEU A 137 -15.04 -11.85 -20.09
CA LEU A 137 -14.09 -10.94 -19.44
C LEU A 137 -12.98 -10.46 -20.39
N SER A 138 -13.08 -10.74 -21.69
CA SER A 138 -12.03 -10.40 -22.66
C SER A 138 -11.72 -8.89 -22.74
N TYR A 139 -12.70 -8.02 -22.46
CA TYR A 139 -12.48 -6.56 -22.42
C TYR A 139 -11.60 -6.12 -21.23
N MET A 140 -11.41 -6.96 -20.21
CA MET A 140 -10.54 -6.68 -19.04
C MET A 140 -9.09 -7.16 -19.21
N LYS A 141 -8.73 -7.80 -20.33
CA LYS A 141 -7.38 -8.37 -20.55
C LYS A 141 -6.26 -7.37 -20.26
N TRP A 142 -6.36 -6.19 -20.84
CA TRP A 142 -5.35 -5.14 -20.65
C TRP A 142 -5.34 -4.59 -19.23
N VAL A 143 -6.51 -4.45 -18.61
CA VAL A 143 -6.64 -3.99 -17.22
C VAL A 143 -5.96 -4.97 -16.28
N PHE A 144 -6.18 -6.28 -16.46
CA PHE A 144 -5.60 -7.31 -15.62
C PHE A 144 -4.08 -7.37 -15.77
N ILE A 145 -3.56 -7.27 -17.00
CA ILE A 145 -2.12 -7.25 -17.25
C ILE A 145 -1.49 -6.02 -16.58
N ILE A 146 -2.02 -4.82 -16.84
CA ILE A 146 -1.47 -3.58 -16.30
C ILE A 146 -1.58 -3.56 -14.78
N TYR A 147 -2.74 -3.95 -14.23
CA TYR A 147 -2.92 -4.04 -12.78
C TYR A 147 -1.97 -5.05 -12.13
N SER A 148 -1.68 -6.18 -12.78
CA SER A 148 -0.75 -7.15 -12.21
C SER A 148 0.65 -6.58 -11.99
N THR A 149 1.07 -5.62 -12.80
CA THR A 149 2.43 -5.02 -12.73
C THR A 149 2.73 -4.38 -11.38
N ILE A 150 1.71 -4.00 -10.59
CA ILE A 150 1.90 -3.46 -9.26
C ILE A 150 2.64 -4.42 -8.31
N GLN A 151 2.59 -5.72 -8.60
CA GLN A 151 3.21 -6.75 -7.75
C GLN A 151 4.72 -6.87 -7.92
N PHE A 152 5.31 -6.28 -8.97
CA PHE A 152 6.76 -6.32 -9.15
C PHE A 152 7.31 -4.90 -9.23
N PRO A 153 8.33 -4.50 -8.44
CA PRO A 153 9.02 -5.29 -7.42
C PRO A 153 8.28 -5.13 -6.07
N GLY A 154 7.44 -6.08 -5.66
CA GLY A 154 6.52 -6.01 -4.51
C GLY A 154 7.11 -5.67 -3.12
N MET A 155 8.39 -5.32 -3.06
CA MET A 155 9.11 -4.80 -1.90
C MET A 155 8.85 -3.31 -1.60
N LEU A 156 8.03 -2.58 -2.37
CA LEU A 156 7.94 -1.11 -2.29
C LEU A 156 7.53 -0.57 -0.90
N THR A 157 6.87 -1.38 -0.08
CA THR A 157 6.46 -1.00 1.29
C THR A 157 7.44 -1.45 2.37
N VAL A 158 8.55 -2.12 2.03
CA VAL A 158 9.47 -2.75 2.99
C VAL A 158 9.99 -1.78 4.03
N TYR A 159 10.41 -0.59 3.64
CA TYR A 159 11.08 0.34 4.55
C TYR A 159 10.10 1.05 5.47
N GLN A 160 8.85 1.25 5.05
CA GLN A 160 7.79 1.68 5.95
C GLN A 160 7.50 0.60 7.01
N GLY A 161 7.41 -0.67 6.58
CA GLY A 161 7.30 -1.82 7.50
C GLY A 161 8.48 -1.91 8.47
N CYS A 162 9.70 -1.63 7.99
CA CYS A 162 10.88 -1.57 8.85
C CYS A 162 10.80 -0.41 9.85
N LEU A 163 10.39 0.80 9.45
CA LEU A 163 10.21 1.91 10.39
C LEU A 163 9.21 1.56 11.51
N ASN A 164 8.11 0.88 11.17
CA ASN A 164 7.16 0.35 12.15
C ASN A 164 7.81 -0.70 13.06
N GLY A 165 8.56 -1.66 12.50
CA GLY A 165 9.26 -2.69 13.27
C GLY A 165 10.30 -2.12 14.25
N PHE A 166 11.01 -1.06 13.85
CA PHE A 166 11.94 -0.31 14.71
C PHE A 166 11.24 0.69 15.65
N GLN A 167 9.91 0.69 15.70
CA GLN A 167 9.10 1.59 16.52
C GLN A 167 9.36 3.09 16.27
N ARG A 168 9.81 3.43 15.05
CA ARG A 168 9.94 4.83 14.58
C ARG A 168 8.63 5.30 13.95
N PHE A 169 7.59 5.29 14.78
CA PHE A 169 6.23 5.64 14.38
C PHE A 169 6.11 7.10 13.96
N ASP A 170 6.89 7.99 14.56
CA ASP A 170 7.06 9.39 14.14
C ASP A 170 7.31 9.50 12.62
N LYS A 171 8.25 8.70 12.11
CA LYS A 171 8.64 8.67 10.71
C LYS A 171 7.63 7.96 9.83
N SER A 172 7.15 6.79 10.28
CA SER A 172 6.20 5.99 9.53
C SER A 172 4.86 6.70 9.33
N ASN A 173 4.35 7.35 10.37
CA ASN A 173 3.10 8.12 10.32
C ASN A 173 3.26 9.37 9.43
N MET A 174 4.36 10.11 9.58
CA MET A 174 4.61 11.29 8.73
C MET A 174 4.69 10.90 7.25
N LEU A 175 5.34 9.77 6.93
CA LEU A 175 5.37 9.22 5.58
C LEU A 175 3.97 8.87 5.08
N GLN A 176 3.18 8.15 5.87
CA GLN A 176 1.82 7.75 5.50
C GLN A 176 0.92 8.95 5.22
N ILE A 177 1.03 9.99 6.06
CA ILE A 177 0.28 11.23 5.87
C ILE A 177 0.73 11.93 4.60
N PHE A 178 2.04 12.09 4.40
CA PHE A 178 2.57 12.77 3.21
C PHE A 178 2.21 12.03 1.91
N GLN A 179 2.23 10.69 1.94
CA GLN A 179 1.78 9.85 0.84
C GLN A 179 0.30 10.08 0.55
N THR A 180 -0.56 9.89 1.55
CA THR A 180 -2.03 9.95 1.38
C THR A 180 -2.52 11.36 1.05
N ALA A 181 -1.89 12.39 1.62
CA ALA A 181 -2.34 13.77 1.50
C ALA A 181 -1.89 14.47 0.23
N LEU A 182 -0.69 14.15 -0.24
CA LEU A 182 -0.01 14.92 -1.27
C LEU A 182 0.46 14.04 -2.42
N ILE A 183 1.29 13.03 -2.14
CA ILE A 183 1.91 12.25 -3.23
C ILE A 183 0.83 11.53 -4.04
N GLN A 184 0.00 10.71 -3.40
CA GLN A 184 -0.98 9.88 -4.07
C GLN A 184 -2.00 10.73 -4.86
N PRO A 185 -2.66 11.77 -4.29
CA PRO A 185 -3.58 12.62 -5.05
C PRO A 185 -2.93 13.29 -6.26
N LEU A 186 -1.73 13.87 -6.11
CA LEU A 186 -1.06 14.61 -7.18
C LEU A 186 -0.59 13.69 -8.30
N VAL A 187 0.03 12.56 -7.96
CA VAL A 187 0.48 11.57 -8.93
C VAL A 187 -0.71 10.97 -9.66
N LEU A 188 -1.77 10.61 -8.94
CA LEU A 188 -2.99 10.06 -9.51
C LEU A 188 -3.65 11.04 -10.50
N ILE A 189 -3.82 12.31 -10.12
CA ILE A 189 -4.36 13.33 -11.03
C ILE A 189 -3.50 13.45 -12.28
N GLY A 190 -2.18 13.59 -12.11
CA GLY A 190 -1.25 13.75 -13.22
C GLY A 190 -1.33 12.59 -14.20
N CYS A 191 -1.28 11.35 -13.69
CA CYS A 191 -1.36 10.15 -14.50
C CYS A 191 -2.73 10.02 -15.19
N VAL A 192 -3.84 10.20 -14.46
CA VAL A 192 -5.18 10.11 -15.06
C VAL A 192 -5.34 11.12 -16.18
N LEU A 193 -4.99 12.39 -15.98
CA LEU A 193 -5.14 13.42 -17.02
C LEU A 193 -4.28 13.14 -18.26
N VAL A 194 -3.04 12.68 -18.08
CA VAL A 194 -2.14 12.33 -19.19
C VAL A 194 -2.73 11.17 -19.99
N PHE A 195 -3.08 10.06 -19.33
CA PHE A 195 -3.56 8.87 -20.04
C PHE A 195 -4.99 9.02 -20.57
N LYS A 196 -5.83 9.84 -19.94
CA LYS A 196 -7.13 10.25 -20.45
C LYS A 196 -6.98 10.98 -21.80
N ASN A 197 -6.10 11.99 -21.85
CA ASN A 197 -5.82 12.72 -23.09
C ASN A 197 -5.22 11.83 -24.17
N LEU A 198 -4.30 10.93 -23.81
CA LEU A 198 -3.76 9.94 -24.75
C LEU A 198 -4.86 8.99 -25.26
N GLY A 199 -5.73 8.50 -24.39
CA GLY A 199 -6.87 7.67 -24.77
C GLY A 199 -7.85 8.37 -25.71
N ALA A 200 -8.05 9.68 -25.54
CA ALA A 200 -8.86 10.50 -26.44
C ALA A 200 -8.20 10.67 -27.83
N MET A 201 -6.86 10.72 -27.90
CA MET A 201 -6.12 10.79 -29.17
C MET A 201 -6.11 9.46 -29.94
N TYR A 202 -6.32 8.33 -29.27
CA TYR A 202 -6.38 7.00 -29.89
C TYR A 202 -7.77 6.35 -29.71
N PRO A 203 -8.70 6.58 -30.66
CA PRO A 203 -10.09 6.12 -30.56
C PRO A 203 -10.26 4.60 -30.34
N GLY A 204 -9.26 3.78 -30.72
CA GLY A 204 -9.29 2.34 -30.50
C GLY A 204 -9.26 1.91 -29.02
N TYR A 205 -8.78 2.78 -28.12
CA TYR A 205 -8.79 2.54 -26.67
C TYR A 205 -9.86 3.35 -25.96
N GLY A 206 -10.05 4.60 -26.39
CA GLY A 206 -11.03 5.52 -25.82
C GLY A 206 -10.58 6.16 -24.49
N GLU A 207 -11.25 7.27 -24.17
CA GLU A 207 -10.93 8.12 -23.01
C GLU A 207 -11.12 7.41 -21.66
N MET A 208 -12.16 6.58 -21.54
CA MET A 208 -12.45 5.81 -20.33
C MET A 208 -11.32 4.81 -20.02
N MET A 209 -10.89 4.01 -21.01
CA MET A 209 -9.81 3.04 -20.82
C MET A 209 -8.48 3.74 -20.54
N GLY A 210 -8.19 4.84 -21.24
CA GLY A 210 -7.02 5.68 -20.94
C GLY A 210 -7.04 6.17 -19.49
N SER A 211 -8.17 6.66 -19.00
CA SER A 211 -8.33 7.10 -17.61
C SER A 211 -8.11 5.95 -16.61
N LEU A 212 -8.60 4.74 -16.90
CA LEU A 212 -8.38 3.55 -16.07
C LEU A 212 -6.90 3.16 -16.00
N ILE A 213 -6.20 3.16 -17.14
CA ILE A 213 -4.76 2.88 -17.20
C ILE A 213 -3.99 3.93 -16.39
N GLY A 214 -4.32 5.20 -16.56
CA GLY A 214 -3.74 6.29 -15.78
C GLY A 214 -3.99 6.15 -14.28
N TYR A 215 -5.18 5.67 -13.89
CA TYR A 215 -5.53 5.41 -12.50
C TYR A 215 -4.68 4.29 -11.89
N VAL A 216 -4.50 3.17 -12.61
CA VAL A 216 -3.66 2.04 -12.15
C VAL A 216 -2.20 2.44 -12.05
N ILE A 217 -1.65 3.10 -13.09
CA ILE A 217 -0.26 3.55 -13.12
C ILE A 217 0.01 4.60 -12.04
N GLY A 218 -0.95 5.50 -11.79
CA GLY A 218 -0.84 6.52 -10.76
C GLY A 218 -0.67 5.93 -9.35
N ASN A 219 -1.47 4.91 -9.01
CA ASN A 219 -1.36 4.15 -7.74
C ASN A 219 -0.14 3.22 -7.66
N TYR A 220 0.63 3.09 -8.74
CA TYR A 220 1.85 2.30 -8.72
C TYR A 220 3.09 3.20 -8.66
N LEU A 221 3.03 4.36 -9.31
CA LEU A 221 4.12 5.33 -9.33
C LEU A 221 4.29 6.02 -7.96
N ASP A 222 3.21 6.27 -7.24
CA ASP A 222 3.27 6.82 -5.88
C ASP A 222 3.99 5.87 -4.91
N ASP A 223 3.81 4.56 -5.04
CA ASP A 223 4.54 3.55 -4.25
C ASP A 223 6.05 3.62 -4.45
N PHE A 224 6.54 3.89 -5.67
CA PHE A 224 7.99 4.10 -5.89
C PHE A 224 8.52 5.36 -5.21
N ILE A 225 7.74 6.43 -5.22
CA ILE A 225 8.09 7.68 -4.56
C ILE A 225 8.14 7.45 -3.04
N THR A 226 7.12 6.78 -2.50
CA THR A 226 7.03 6.41 -1.07
C THR A 226 8.16 5.47 -0.67
N PHE A 227 8.51 4.48 -1.49
CA PHE A 227 9.66 3.61 -1.28
C PHE A 227 10.97 4.42 -1.18
N SER A 228 11.16 5.39 -2.06
CA SER A 228 12.37 6.22 -2.09
C SER A 228 12.49 7.11 -0.86
N ILE A 229 11.38 7.72 -0.43
CA ILE A 229 11.33 8.56 0.78
C ILE A 229 11.53 7.70 2.03
N SER A 230 10.83 6.57 2.13
CA SER A 230 10.95 5.65 3.27
C SER A 230 12.37 5.07 3.39
N ALA A 231 13.02 4.72 2.27
CA ALA A 231 14.42 4.31 2.26
C ALA A 231 15.33 5.39 2.86
N LYS A 232 15.15 6.65 2.45
CA LYS A 232 15.92 7.79 2.97
C LYS A 232 15.70 8.00 4.48
N MET A 233 14.47 7.83 4.96
CA MET A 233 14.11 7.95 6.37
C MET A 233 14.64 6.78 7.22
N PHE A 234 14.75 5.60 6.61
CA PHE A 234 15.24 4.38 7.25
C PHE A 234 16.77 4.26 7.25
N ALA A 235 17.46 4.84 6.27
CA ALA A 235 18.92 4.87 6.19
C ALA A 235 19.64 5.27 7.50
N PRO A 236 19.26 6.35 8.23
CA PRO A 236 19.89 6.69 9.50
C PRO A 236 19.62 5.66 10.61
N VAL A 237 18.49 4.95 10.58
CA VAL A 237 18.17 3.90 11.55
C VAL A 237 19.09 2.69 11.33
N LEU A 238 19.28 2.28 10.08
CA LEU A 238 20.25 1.22 9.72
C LEU A 238 21.68 1.58 10.12
N LYS A 239 22.08 2.83 9.91
CA LYS A 239 23.44 3.29 10.29
C LYS A 239 23.69 3.16 11.79
N LYS A 240 22.68 3.40 12.65
CA LYS A 240 22.80 3.22 14.11
C LYS A 240 23.10 1.77 14.50
N ILE A 241 22.64 0.80 13.71
CA ILE A 241 22.91 -0.63 13.93
C ILE A 241 24.08 -1.18 13.10
N GLY A 242 24.87 -0.30 12.48
CA GLY A 242 26.11 -0.66 11.76
C GLY A 242 25.92 -1.13 10.32
N TYR A 243 24.74 -0.94 9.72
CA TYR A 243 24.44 -1.38 8.35
C TYR A 243 24.04 -0.21 7.43
N SER A 244 24.09 -0.46 6.13
CA SER A 244 23.66 0.45 5.08
C SER A 244 22.41 -0.08 4.35
N LEU A 245 21.73 0.79 3.59
CA LEU A 245 20.64 0.35 2.71
C LEU A 245 21.08 -0.65 1.63
N ARG A 246 22.37 -0.69 1.27
CA ARG A 246 22.83 -1.68 0.29
C ARG A 246 22.82 -3.08 0.90
N ASP A 247 23.05 -3.16 2.21
CA ASP A 247 23.10 -4.43 2.91
C ASP A 247 21.74 -5.12 2.95
N THR A 248 20.63 -4.37 2.88
CA THR A 248 19.27 -4.95 2.84
C THR A 248 18.96 -5.62 1.50
N LEU A 249 19.66 -5.24 0.43
CA LEU A 249 19.40 -5.75 -0.94
C LEU A 249 20.17 -7.03 -1.26
N ILE A 250 21.09 -7.47 -0.40
CA ILE A 250 21.89 -8.68 -0.64
C ILE A 250 21.04 -9.94 -0.39
N PRO A 251 20.95 -10.90 -1.34
CA PRO A 251 20.17 -12.14 -1.19
C PRO A 251 20.87 -13.17 -0.28
N ARG A 252 21.11 -12.81 0.97
CA ARG A 252 21.72 -13.70 1.97
C ARG A 252 20.81 -13.86 3.17
N VAL A 253 20.11 -14.98 3.21
CA VAL A 253 19.11 -15.33 4.22
C VAL A 253 19.34 -16.76 4.69
N SER A 254 19.34 -16.98 6.01
CA SER A 254 19.40 -18.33 6.58
C SER A 254 18.08 -19.08 6.41
N MET A 255 18.15 -20.41 6.27
CA MET A 255 16.96 -21.25 6.15
C MET A 255 16.03 -21.15 7.38
N ASP A 256 16.60 -20.88 8.56
CA ASP A 256 15.83 -20.70 9.78
C ASP A 256 14.93 -19.46 9.71
N VAL A 257 15.44 -18.36 9.16
CA VAL A 257 14.65 -17.14 8.90
C VAL A 257 13.53 -17.44 7.92
N VAL A 258 13.82 -18.16 6.82
CA VAL A 258 12.81 -18.53 5.82
C VAL A 258 11.68 -19.35 6.46
N LYS A 259 12.01 -20.40 7.22
CA LYS A 259 11.01 -21.28 7.85
C LYS A 259 10.14 -20.53 8.86
N ASN A 260 10.76 -19.74 9.73
CA ASN A 260 10.04 -18.96 10.75
C ASN A 260 9.13 -17.91 10.09
N ALA A 261 9.65 -17.20 9.09
CA ALA A 261 8.91 -16.21 8.34
C ALA A 261 7.70 -16.81 7.62
N LEU A 262 7.88 -17.89 6.88
CA LEU A 262 6.80 -18.54 6.14
C LEU A 262 5.76 -19.15 7.07
N PHE A 263 6.18 -19.82 8.15
CA PHE A 263 5.25 -20.43 9.10
C PHE A 263 4.39 -19.40 9.83
N PHE A 264 5.00 -18.30 10.29
CA PHE A 264 4.25 -17.21 10.89
C PHE A 264 3.35 -16.52 9.87
N GLY A 265 3.89 -16.22 8.68
CA GLY A 265 3.17 -15.60 7.59
C GLY A 265 1.92 -16.37 7.16
N THR A 266 2.02 -17.70 7.05
CA THR A 266 0.87 -18.55 6.68
C THR A 266 -0.23 -18.53 7.74
N LYS A 267 0.13 -18.48 9.03
CA LYS A 267 -0.87 -18.33 10.09
C LYS A 267 -1.61 -17.00 10.00
N MET A 268 -0.88 -15.91 9.73
CA MET A 268 -1.48 -14.58 9.57
C MET A 268 -2.35 -14.50 8.32
N MET A 269 -1.90 -15.10 7.22
CA MET A 269 -2.63 -15.17 5.95
C MET A 269 -4.00 -15.82 6.12
N VAL A 270 -4.10 -16.95 6.84
CA VAL A 270 -5.37 -17.66 7.06
C VAL A 270 -6.41 -16.76 7.74
N THR A 271 -5.98 -15.93 8.70
CA THR A 271 -6.87 -14.99 9.40
C THR A 271 -7.48 -13.96 8.43
N GLY A 272 -6.71 -13.46 7.46
CA GLY A 272 -7.19 -12.47 6.48
C GLY A 272 -7.92 -13.08 5.27
N MET A 273 -7.65 -14.34 4.95
CA MET A 273 -8.11 -14.98 3.72
C MET A 273 -9.63 -15.16 3.65
N LEU A 274 -10.29 -15.40 4.78
CA LEU A 274 -11.72 -15.70 4.83
C LEU A 274 -12.57 -14.52 4.34
N TYR A 275 -12.21 -13.30 4.76
CA TYR A 275 -12.81 -12.06 4.27
C TYR A 275 -12.60 -11.90 2.75
N GLN A 276 -11.39 -12.15 2.26
CA GLN A 276 -11.07 -12.02 0.84
C GLN A 276 -11.78 -13.06 -0.04
N LEU A 277 -11.98 -14.28 0.47
CA LEU A 277 -12.74 -15.32 -0.21
C LEU A 277 -14.20 -14.90 -0.39
N VAL A 278 -14.85 -14.41 0.68
CA VAL A 278 -16.23 -13.92 0.60
C VAL A 278 -16.34 -12.78 -0.41
N HIS A 279 -15.42 -11.80 -0.34
CA HIS A 279 -15.40 -10.70 -1.30
C HIS A 279 -15.21 -11.15 -2.75
N PHE A 280 -14.36 -12.14 -2.99
CA PHE A 280 -14.14 -12.71 -4.32
C PHE A 280 -15.42 -13.34 -4.89
N PHE A 281 -16.10 -14.19 -4.10
CA PHE A 281 -17.34 -14.83 -4.54
C PHE A 281 -18.48 -13.82 -4.77
N VAL A 282 -18.63 -12.83 -3.88
CA VAL A 282 -19.62 -11.76 -4.05
C VAL A 282 -19.37 -11.00 -5.36
N ASN A 283 -18.11 -10.68 -5.69
CA ASN A 283 -17.79 -10.00 -6.95
C ASN A 283 -18.09 -10.86 -8.18
N ILE A 284 -17.81 -12.17 -8.14
CA ILE A 284 -18.20 -13.09 -9.22
C ILE A 284 -19.72 -13.12 -9.42
N MET A 285 -20.49 -13.13 -8.33
CA MET A 285 -21.96 -13.08 -8.41
C MET A 285 -22.42 -11.77 -9.03
N ILE A 286 -21.84 -10.63 -8.63
CA ILE A 286 -22.17 -9.31 -9.18
C ILE A 286 -21.89 -9.26 -10.69
N ILE A 287 -20.72 -9.72 -11.13
CA ILE A 287 -20.34 -9.69 -12.55
C ILE A 287 -21.28 -10.54 -13.41
N ASN A 288 -21.71 -11.69 -12.90
CA ASN A 288 -22.55 -12.61 -13.67
C ASN A 288 -24.04 -12.24 -13.63
N TRP A 289 -24.52 -11.63 -12.55
CA TRP A 289 -25.97 -11.47 -12.31
C TRP A 289 -26.46 -10.04 -12.28
N VAL A 290 -25.57 -9.04 -12.21
CA VAL A 290 -25.95 -7.63 -12.17
C VAL A 290 -25.67 -6.96 -13.53
N PRO A 291 -26.71 -6.56 -14.28
CA PRO A 291 -26.54 -5.76 -15.48
C PRO A 291 -25.85 -4.43 -15.17
N GLN A 292 -24.96 -3.98 -16.05
CA GLN A 292 -24.21 -2.72 -15.86
C GLN A 292 -23.45 -2.65 -14.52
N TYR A 293 -22.94 -3.80 -14.04
CA TYR A 293 -22.23 -3.88 -12.76
C TYR A 293 -21.09 -2.86 -12.66
N GLY A 294 -20.43 -2.49 -13.77
CA GLY A 294 -19.33 -1.52 -13.77
C GLY A 294 -19.77 -0.15 -13.23
N THR A 295 -20.88 0.39 -13.74
CA THR A 295 -21.44 1.66 -13.27
C THR A 295 -21.94 1.55 -11.82
N ILE A 296 -22.63 0.46 -11.49
CA ILE A 296 -23.19 0.23 -10.15
C ILE A 296 -22.07 0.12 -9.10
N LEU A 297 -21.02 -0.65 -9.38
CA LEU A 297 -19.85 -0.78 -8.51
C LEU A 297 -19.09 0.55 -8.40
N GLY A 298 -19.03 1.33 -9.47
CA GLY A 298 -18.43 2.67 -9.43
C GLY A 298 -19.16 3.62 -8.49
N ILE A 299 -20.49 3.72 -8.64
CA ILE A 299 -21.33 4.57 -7.77
C ILE A 299 -21.30 4.05 -6.32
N TYR A 300 -21.40 2.73 -6.14
CA TYR A 300 -21.28 2.09 -4.83
C TYR A 300 -19.92 2.39 -4.20
N GLY A 301 -18.83 2.35 -4.97
CA GLY A 301 -17.48 2.67 -4.50
C GLY A 301 -17.39 4.10 -3.97
N ILE A 302 -17.94 5.08 -4.69
CA ILE A 302 -17.99 6.48 -4.26
C ILE A 302 -18.82 6.61 -2.96
N ALA A 303 -20.01 6.00 -2.92
CA ALA A 303 -20.87 6.01 -1.74
C ALA A 303 -20.19 5.34 -0.53
N LYS A 304 -19.49 4.23 -0.77
CA LYS A 304 -18.71 3.51 0.24
C LYS A 304 -17.56 4.37 0.75
N SER A 305 -16.84 5.11 -0.09
CA SER A 305 -15.78 6.03 0.36
C SER A 305 -16.32 7.11 1.31
N ILE A 306 -17.52 7.63 1.06
CA ILE A 306 -18.18 8.57 1.98
C ILE A 306 -18.54 7.87 3.30
N CYS A 307 -19.07 6.65 3.21
CA CYS A 307 -19.45 5.85 4.38
C CYS A 307 -18.24 5.43 5.23
N ASP A 308 -17.13 5.01 4.61
CA ASP A 308 -15.91 4.60 5.32
C ASP A 308 -15.31 5.77 6.12
N ILE A 309 -15.49 7.00 5.64
CA ILE A 309 -15.06 8.22 6.35
C ILE A 309 -15.96 8.50 7.56
N THR A 310 -17.28 8.29 7.45
CA THR A 310 -18.21 8.47 8.59
C THR A 310 -18.16 7.31 9.59
N LEU A 311 -17.86 6.11 9.10
CA LEU A 311 -17.65 4.90 9.87
C LEU A 311 -16.22 4.74 10.36
N MET A 312 -15.33 5.74 10.17
CA MET A 312 -13.98 5.71 10.72
C MET A 312 -14.07 5.26 12.18
N GLN A 313 -13.77 3.98 12.39
CA GLN A 313 -13.63 3.43 13.72
C GLN A 313 -12.39 4.12 14.22
N LEU A 314 -12.64 5.20 14.96
CA LEU A 314 -11.66 5.87 15.77
C LEU A 314 -10.92 4.75 16.51
N PRO A 315 -9.60 4.66 16.35
CA PRO A 315 -8.83 3.52 16.85
C PRO A 315 -9.07 3.22 18.33
#